data_AF-A0A382LLC2-F1
#
_entry.id   AF-A0A382LLC2-F1
#
_cell.length_a   1.000
_cell.length_b   1.000
_cell.length_c   1.000
_cell.angle_alpha   90.00
_cell.angle_beta   90.00
_cell.angle_gamma   90.00
#
_symmetry.space_group_name_H-M   'P 1'
#
loop_
_entity.id
_entity.type
_entity.pdbx_description
1 polymer ?
#
loop_
_entity_poly.entity_id
_entity_poly.type
_entity_poly.pdbx_seq_one_letter_code
_entity_poly.pdbx_strand_id
1 'polypeptide(L)'
;MNILIVDGNEKKASDKYAQLQMPTQYEVYKQVLENLSKAKLNITIIHPACINEYLIDGVNLDDFVGIVWTGSLLNIYDYGAPIERQIELAKILLNKKNKIFGSCWGLQVLATAAGGSIRKNPKGLEAVIANSITLNEKGINHPMYKNKPNQFDSFCWHYDEVETLPENTVILSSNNNSEVQSFTFHRNNSEVWAVQYHPEFNPKWISGLMNQRKQLLLEENIFTSSEEFEKLYLYLSDIKKFDHLKKELSISDSLVLENIHTNELCNWLEYVKNDI
;
A
#
# COMPACT_ATOMS: atom_id res chain seq x y z
N MET A 1 2.43 -21.33 3.57
CA MET A 1 1.75 -20.28 4.37
C MET A 1 0.49 -19.87 3.63
N ASN A 2 -0.67 -19.88 4.27
CA ASN A 2 -1.92 -19.43 3.66
C ASN A 2 -2.01 -17.91 3.80
N ILE A 3 -2.12 -17.21 2.67
CA ILE A 3 -2.20 -15.75 2.61
C ILE A 3 -3.49 -15.36 1.91
N LEU A 4 -4.22 -14.41 2.50
CA LEU A 4 -5.38 -13.78 1.87
C LEU A 4 -4.96 -12.41 1.32
N ILE A 5 -5.22 -12.17 0.03
CA ILE A 5 -5.16 -10.84 -0.57
C ILE A 5 -6.59 -10.30 -0.66
N VAL A 6 -6.82 -9.15 -0.03
CA VAL A 6 -8.07 -8.41 -0.11
C VAL A 6 -7.91 -7.31 -1.15
N ASP A 7 -8.55 -7.48 -2.31
CA ASP A 7 -8.57 -6.48 -3.38
C ASP A 7 -9.49 -5.32 -2.99
N GLY A 8 -8.89 -4.14 -2.86
CA GLY A 8 -9.59 -2.91 -2.50
C GLY A 8 -10.38 -2.27 -3.63
N ASN A 9 -10.13 -2.66 -4.88
CA ASN A 9 -10.70 -1.99 -6.05
C ASN A 9 -12.01 -2.61 -6.52
N GLU A 10 -12.92 -1.74 -6.98
CA GLU A 10 -14.06 -2.16 -7.79
C GLU A 10 -13.59 -2.68 -9.16
N LYS A 11 -14.40 -3.55 -9.77
CA LYS A 11 -14.10 -4.17 -11.06
C LYS A 11 -13.77 -3.15 -12.15
N LYS A 12 -14.49 -2.02 -12.20
CA LYS A 12 -14.25 -0.95 -13.18
C LYS A 12 -12.85 -0.34 -13.06
N ALA A 13 -12.29 -0.22 -11.86
CA ALA A 13 -10.94 0.26 -11.66
C ALA A 13 -9.91 -0.78 -12.14
N SER A 14 -10.13 -2.06 -11.79
CA SER A 14 -9.28 -3.17 -12.25
C SER A 14 -9.29 -3.35 -13.77
N ASP A 15 -10.47 -3.24 -14.42
CA ASP A 15 -10.62 -3.33 -15.87
C ASP A 15 -9.82 -2.23 -16.61
N LYS A 16 -9.68 -1.03 -16.04
CA LYS A 16 -8.87 0.05 -16.63
C LYS A 16 -7.38 -0.30 -16.66
N TYR A 17 -6.86 -0.96 -15.63
CA TYR A 17 -5.46 -1.43 -15.63
C TYR A 17 -5.26 -2.49 -16.70
N ALA A 18 -6.17 -3.46 -16.79
CA ALA A 18 -6.10 -4.53 -17.78
C ALA A 18 -6.15 -4.00 -19.24
N GLN A 19 -7.01 -3.01 -19.52
CA GLN A 19 -7.07 -2.35 -20.83
C GLN A 19 -5.75 -1.68 -21.23
N LEU A 20 -4.96 -1.24 -20.24
CA LEU A 20 -3.65 -0.63 -20.42
C LEU A 20 -2.51 -1.66 -20.36
N GLN A 21 -2.81 -2.96 -20.32
CA GLN A 21 -1.84 -4.04 -20.15
C GLN A 21 -0.99 -3.88 -18.88
N MET A 22 -1.54 -3.23 -17.86
CA MET A 22 -0.95 -3.12 -16.53
C MET A 22 -1.55 -4.22 -15.65
N PRO A 23 -0.73 -4.91 -14.83
CA PRO A 23 -1.28 -5.78 -13.80
C PRO A 23 -2.13 -4.96 -12.82
N THR A 24 -3.23 -5.54 -12.38
CA THR A 24 -4.06 -5.00 -11.30
C THR A 24 -3.26 -4.94 -9.99
N GLN A 25 -3.73 -4.14 -9.03
CA GLN A 25 -3.00 -3.97 -7.76
C GLN A 25 -2.86 -5.29 -6.99
N TYR A 26 -3.87 -6.17 -7.00
CA TYR A 26 -3.78 -7.48 -6.35
C TYR A 26 -2.83 -8.44 -7.09
N GLU A 27 -2.71 -8.35 -8.42
CA GLU A 27 -1.71 -9.11 -9.19
C GLU A 27 -0.29 -8.66 -8.87
N VAL A 28 -0.07 -7.34 -8.77
CA VAL A 28 1.22 -6.77 -8.34
C VAL A 28 1.58 -7.28 -6.95
N TYR A 29 0.65 -7.18 -6.00
CA TYR A 29 0.85 -7.66 -4.64
C TYR A 29 1.20 -9.15 -4.61
N LYS A 30 0.43 -9.99 -5.32
CA LYS A 30 0.69 -11.43 -5.43
C LYS A 30 2.11 -11.70 -5.94
N GLN A 31 2.49 -11.05 -7.03
CA GLN A 31 3.80 -11.24 -7.65
C GLN A 31 4.93 -10.84 -6.69
N VAL A 32 4.80 -9.71 -5.99
CA VAL A 32 5.81 -9.25 -5.03
C VAL A 32 5.93 -10.23 -3.87
N LEU A 33 4.82 -10.69 -3.29
CA LEU A 33 4.86 -11.67 -2.19
C LEU A 33 5.47 -13.01 -2.62
N GLU A 34 5.12 -13.50 -3.81
CA GLU A 34 5.70 -14.73 -4.38
C GLU A 34 7.21 -14.60 -4.64
N ASN A 35 7.67 -13.43 -5.10
CA ASN A 35 9.09 -13.17 -5.34
C ASN A 35 9.90 -13.07 -4.05
N LEU A 36 9.33 -12.46 -3.00
CA LEU A 36 10.02 -12.26 -1.72
C LEU A 36 10.04 -13.52 -0.85
N SER A 37 8.99 -14.34 -0.93
CA SER A 37 8.85 -15.51 -0.08
C SER A 37 9.80 -16.64 -0.48
N LYS A 38 10.61 -17.08 0.48
CA LYS A 38 11.42 -18.31 0.33
C LYS A 38 10.59 -19.60 0.43
N ALA A 39 9.37 -19.50 0.95
CA ALA A 39 8.46 -20.63 1.14
C ALA A 39 7.30 -20.57 0.16
N LYS A 40 6.70 -21.73 -0.14
CA LYS A 40 5.49 -21.78 -0.96
C LYS A 40 4.34 -21.03 -0.26
N LEU A 41 3.80 -20.03 -0.94
CA LEU A 41 2.59 -19.33 -0.55
C LEU A 41 1.37 -20.02 -1.16
N ASN A 42 0.33 -20.20 -0.36
CA ASN A 42 -1.00 -20.56 -0.84
C ASN A 42 -1.85 -19.30 -0.77
N ILE A 43 -1.96 -18.60 -1.90
CA ILE A 43 -2.59 -17.28 -1.97
C ILE A 43 -4.02 -17.42 -2.44
N THR A 44 -4.96 -16.93 -1.63
CA THR A 44 -6.36 -16.72 -2.02
C THR A 44 -6.59 -15.23 -2.20
N ILE A 45 -7.33 -14.85 -3.25
CA ILE A 45 -7.68 -13.46 -3.53
C ILE A 45 -9.19 -13.32 -3.46
N ILE A 46 -9.66 -12.28 -2.78
CA ILE A 46 -11.08 -11.95 -2.68
C ILE A 46 -11.33 -10.50 -3.11
N HIS A 47 -12.53 -10.24 -3.64
CA HIS A 47 -12.90 -8.95 -4.23
C HIS A 47 -14.14 -8.35 -3.56
N PRO A 48 -14.07 -8.00 -2.26
CA PRO A 48 -15.20 -7.46 -1.51
C PRO A 48 -15.75 -6.15 -2.08
N ALA A 49 -14.96 -5.38 -2.82
CA ALA A 49 -15.45 -4.19 -3.53
C ALA A 49 -16.36 -4.54 -4.73
N CYS A 50 -16.19 -5.72 -5.34
CA CYS A 50 -16.85 -6.10 -6.59
C CYS A 50 -18.17 -6.85 -6.40
N ILE A 51 -18.21 -7.82 -5.48
CA ILE A 51 -19.33 -8.76 -5.30
C ILE A 51 -19.67 -8.90 -3.82
N ASN A 52 -20.93 -9.24 -3.52
CA ASN A 52 -21.40 -9.40 -2.15
C ASN A 52 -20.89 -10.72 -1.53
N GLU A 53 -20.97 -11.81 -2.28
CA GLU A 53 -20.47 -13.14 -1.89
C GLU A 53 -19.00 -13.27 -2.30
N TYR A 54 -18.14 -12.45 -1.68
CA TYR A 54 -16.71 -12.40 -2.01
C TYR A 54 -15.90 -13.52 -1.36
N LEU A 55 -16.46 -14.23 -0.38
CA LEU A 55 -15.86 -15.43 0.19
C LEU A 55 -16.35 -16.65 -0.59
N ILE A 56 -15.42 -17.43 -1.13
CA ILE A 56 -15.71 -18.67 -1.86
C ILE A 56 -16.19 -19.73 -0.86
N ASP A 57 -17.17 -20.55 -1.25
CA ASP A 57 -17.64 -21.67 -0.44
C ASP A 57 -16.48 -22.55 0.04
N GLY A 58 -16.46 -22.83 1.35
CA GLY A 58 -15.41 -23.62 2.00
C GLY A 58 -14.17 -22.83 2.42
N VAL A 59 -14.08 -21.53 2.13
CA VAL A 59 -13.02 -20.66 2.67
C VAL A 59 -13.36 -20.25 4.10
N ASN A 60 -12.53 -20.66 5.06
CA ASN A 60 -12.60 -20.16 6.43
C ASN A 60 -11.51 -19.08 6.66
N LEU A 61 -11.90 -17.92 7.19
CA LEU A 61 -10.96 -16.84 7.48
C LEU A 61 -9.91 -17.23 8.55
N ASP A 62 -10.20 -18.21 9.39
CA ASP A 62 -9.25 -18.76 10.37
C ASP A 62 -8.09 -19.54 9.69
N ASP A 63 -8.22 -19.92 8.42
CA ASP A 63 -7.18 -20.66 7.69
C ASP A 63 -6.02 -19.76 7.25
N PHE A 64 -6.18 -18.43 7.30
CA PHE A 64 -5.18 -17.47 6.84
C PHE A 64 -4.42 -16.84 8.00
N VAL A 65 -3.12 -17.13 8.04
CA VAL A 65 -2.20 -16.59 9.05
C VAL A 65 -1.70 -15.19 8.68
N GLY A 66 -1.71 -14.85 7.39
CA GLY A 66 -1.35 -13.53 6.89
C GLY A 66 -2.40 -12.97 5.93
N ILE A 67 -2.72 -11.70 6.09
CA ILE A 67 -3.67 -10.96 5.26
C ILE A 67 -2.93 -9.74 4.69
N VAL A 68 -3.08 -9.48 3.40
CA VAL A 68 -2.67 -8.19 2.81
C VAL A 68 -3.87 -7.49 2.20
N TRP A 69 -3.87 -6.16 2.29
CA TRP A 69 -4.94 -5.31 1.77
C TRP A 69 -4.35 -4.30 0.80
N THR A 70 -4.84 -4.32 -0.45
CA THR A 70 -4.31 -3.47 -1.51
C THR A 70 -4.77 -2.01 -1.36
N GLY A 71 -4.19 -1.15 -2.20
CA GLY A 71 -4.75 0.16 -2.48
C GLY A 71 -6.12 0.10 -3.17
N SER A 72 -6.75 1.26 -3.32
CA SER A 72 -8.01 1.44 -4.03
C SER A 72 -8.14 2.86 -4.58
N LEU A 73 -9.10 3.05 -5.50
CA LEU A 73 -9.58 4.37 -5.92
C LEU A 73 -10.76 4.88 -5.08
N LEU A 74 -11.20 4.11 -4.08
CA LEU A 74 -12.31 4.45 -3.19
C LEU A 74 -11.89 5.49 -2.14
N ASN A 75 -12.87 6.16 -1.55
CA ASN A 75 -12.69 7.03 -0.38
C ASN A 75 -13.67 6.64 0.72
N ILE A 76 -13.21 6.60 1.98
CA ILE A 76 -14.01 6.11 3.12
C ILE A 76 -15.32 6.90 3.29
N TYR A 77 -15.27 8.22 3.08
CA TYR A 77 -16.40 9.12 3.26
C TYR A 77 -17.43 9.11 2.11
N ASP A 78 -17.19 8.36 1.02
CA ASP A 78 -18.16 8.22 -0.07
C ASP A 78 -19.26 7.19 0.25
N TYR A 79 -19.04 6.35 1.27
CA TYR A 79 -19.94 5.28 1.73
C TYR A 79 -20.33 4.28 0.62
N GLY A 80 -21.19 3.32 0.97
CA GLY A 80 -21.76 2.38 0.02
C GLY A 80 -21.14 1.00 0.05
N ALA A 81 -21.83 0.06 -0.59
CA ALA A 81 -21.60 -1.35 -0.40
C ALA A 81 -20.14 -1.83 -0.67
N PRO A 82 -19.41 -1.33 -1.70
CA PRO A 82 -18.00 -1.68 -1.89
C PRO A 82 -17.09 -1.30 -0.73
N ILE A 83 -17.40 -0.21 -0.03
CA ILE A 83 -16.62 0.32 1.10
C ILE A 83 -17.03 -0.37 2.39
N GLU A 84 -18.33 -0.45 2.66
CA GLU A 84 -18.88 -1.05 3.88
C GLU A 84 -18.49 -2.53 4.02
N ARG A 85 -18.57 -3.33 2.94
CA ARG A 85 -18.16 -4.74 2.97
C ARG A 85 -16.70 -4.93 3.37
N GLN A 86 -15.84 -4.01 2.94
CA GLN A 86 -14.42 -4.03 3.28
C GLN A 86 -14.18 -3.66 4.75
N ILE A 87 -14.86 -2.63 5.25
CA ILE A 87 -14.78 -2.24 6.66
C ILE A 87 -15.31 -3.37 7.56
N GLU A 88 -16.42 -4.00 7.21
CA GLU A 88 -16.98 -5.13 7.98
C GLU A 88 -16.07 -6.36 7.94
N LEU A 89 -15.49 -6.68 6.78
CA LEU A 89 -14.49 -7.75 6.68
C LEU A 89 -13.27 -7.46 7.56
N ALA A 90 -12.77 -6.21 7.56
CA ALA A 90 -11.67 -5.82 8.42
C ALA A 90 -12.03 -5.97 9.90
N LYS A 91 -13.23 -5.57 10.33
CA LYS A 91 -13.70 -5.80 11.70
C LYS A 91 -13.69 -7.29 12.06
N ILE A 92 -14.11 -8.17 11.16
CA ILE A 92 -14.05 -9.63 11.38
C ILE A 92 -12.61 -10.09 11.54
N LEU A 93 -11.73 -9.72 10.60
CA LEU A 93 -10.32 -10.15 10.60
C LEU A 93 -9.55 -9.64 11.81
N LEU A 94 -9.89 -8.47 12.35
CA LEU A 94 -9.31 -7.91 13.57
C LEU A 94 -9.67 -8.71 14.85
N ASN A 95 -10.54 -9.71 14.75
CA ASN A 95 -10.87 -10.64 15.84
C ASN A 95 -10.24 -12.03 15.65
N LYS A 96 -9.48 -12.24 14.57
CA LYS A 96 -8.87 -13.51 14.22
C LYS A 96 -7.39 -13.53 14.61
N LYS A 97 -6.80 -14.73 14.64
CA LYS A 97 -5.36 -14.90 14.90
C LYS A 97 -4.59 -14.79 13.59
N ASN A 98 -4.35 -13.57 13.14
CA ASN A 98 -3.64 -13.29 11.89
C ASN A 98 -2.78 -12.03 11.99
N LYS A 99 -1.88 -11.88 11.01
CA LYS A 99 -1.09 -10.67 10.81
C LYS A 99 -1.56 -9.99 9.54
N ILE A 100 -1.82 -8.69 9.60
CA ILE A 100 -2.42 -7.92 8.51
C ILE A 100 -1.43 -6.85 8.05
N PHE A 101 -1.22 -6.75 6.74
CA PHE A 101 -0.52 -5.63 6.11
C PHE A 101 -1.47 -4.82 5.24
N GLY A 102 -1.55 -3.49 5.40
CA GLY A 102 -2.37 -2.63 4.56
C GLY A 102 -1.57 -1.51 3.89
N SER A 103 -1.68 -1.39 2.56
CA SER A 103 -1.14 -0.24 1.80
C SER A 103 -2.25 0.75 1.44
N CYS A 104 -2.02 2.04 1.68
CA CYS A 104 -2.88 3.15 1.27
C CYS A 104 -4.35 2.96 1.71
N TRP A 105 -5.24 2.56 0.80
CA TRP A 105 -6.62 2.17 1.12
C TRP A 105 -6.71 1.11 2.23
N GLY A 106 -5.83 0.11 2.21
CA GLY A 106 -5.77 -0.93 3.24
C GLY A 106 -5.54 -0.34 4.63
N LEU A 107 -4.64 0.64 4.74
CA LEU A 107 -4.40 1.39 5.98
C LEU A 107 -5.69 2.11 6.43
N GLN A 108 -6.38 2.77 5.49
CA GLN A 108 -7.59 3.54 5.76
C GLN A 108 -8.75 2.68 6.24
N VAL A 109 -8.97 1.52 5.60
CA VAL A 109 -9.98 0.54 6.02
C VAL A 109 -9.67 -0.01 7.40
N LEU A 110 -8.40 -0.37 7.67
CA LEU A 110 -7.99 -0.93 8.96
C LEU A 110 -8.11 0.09 10.09
N ALA A 111 -7.73 1.35 9.85
CA ALA A 111 -7.94 2.43 10.81
C ALA A 111 -9.44 2.62 11.10
N THR A 112 -10.26 2.69 10.06
CA THR A 112 -11.72 2.87 10.20
C THR A 112 -12.38 1.71 10.95
N ALA A 113 -12.04 0.46 10.58
CA ALA A 113 -12.55 -0.74 11.26
C ALA A 113 -12.11 -0.81 12.73
N ALA A 114 -10.97 -0.21 13.06
CA ALA A 114 -10.44 -0.09 14.41
C ALA A 114 -10.99 1.10 15.21
N GLY A 115 -11.89 1.90 14.63
CA GLY A 115 -12.57 3.01 15.30
C GLY A 115 -11.93 4.39 15.06
N GLY A 116 -10.92 4.47 14.19
CA GLY A 116 -10.40 5.74 13.69
C GLY A 116 -11.26 6.35 12.57
N SER A 117 -10.85 7.51 12.08
CA SER A 117 -11.49 8.24 10.98
C SER A 117 -10.48 8.68 9.93
N ILE A 118 -10.95 8.83 8.70
CA ILE A 118 -10.17 9.25 7.53
C ILE A 118 -10.76 10.54 6.99
N ARG A 119 -9.88 11.47 6.59
CA ARG A 119 -10.26 12.74 5.96
C ARG A 119 -9.45 12.97 4.70
N LYS A 120 -9.91 13.91 3.87
CA LYS A 120 -9.06 14.50 2.84
C LYS A 120 -7.90 15.25 3.49
N ASN A 121 -6.70 15.00 3.00
CA ASN A 121 -5.48 15.65 3.47
C ASN A 121 -5.55 17.15 3.15
N PRO A 122 -5.45 18.05 4.16
CA PRO A 122 -5.46 19.49 3.95
C PRO A 122 -4.27 20.00 3.14
N LYS A 123 -3.20 19.19 2.98
CA LYS A 123 -2.04 19.48 2.13
C LYS A 123 -2.22 19.03 0.68
N GLY A 124 -3.35 18.39 0.36
CA GLY A 124 -3.67 17.94 -0.99
C GLY A 124 -3.05 16.58 -1.34
N LEU A 125 -2.93 16.34 -2.64
CA LEU A 125 -2.47 15.07 -3.20
C LEU A 125 -0.98 14.81 -2.89
N GLU A 126 -0.68 13.64 -2.33
CA GLU A 126 0.66 13.05 -2.45
C GLU A 126 0.63 12.03 -3.59
N ALA A 127 1.44 12.22 -4.62
CA ALA A 127 1.45 11.32 -5.77
C ALA A 127 2.85 11.05 -6.28
N VAL A 128 2.96 9.89 -6.95
CA VAL A 128 4.17 9.36 -7.55
C VAL A 128 5.19 8.99 -6.50
N ILE A 129 5.83 9.95 -5.81
CA ILE A 129 6.86 9.71 -4.79
C ILE A 129 6.47 10.44 -3.50
N ALA A 130 6.33 9.68 -2.41
CA ALA A 130 6.32 10.22 -1.05
C ALA A 130 7.78 10.45 -0.62
N ASN A 131 8.16 11.72 -0.55
CA ASN A 131 9.53 12.13 -0.26
C ASN A 131 9.81 12.14 1.24
N SER A 132 11.04 11.78 1.63
CA SER A 132 11.59 11.95 2.98
C SER A 132 10.72 11.36 4.09
N ILE A 133 10.14 10.19 3.86
CA ILE A 133 9.47 9.41 4.91
C ILE A 133 10.49 9.11 5.99
N THR A 134 10.25 9.62 7.18
CA THR A 134 11.19 9.57 8.30
C THR A 134 10.61 8.70 9.40
N LEU A 135 11.39 7.70 9.81
CA LEU A 135 11.06 6.83 10.94
C LEU A 135 11.25 7.60 12.25
N ASN A 136 10.29 7.47 13.16
CA ASN A 136 10.48 7.91 14.54
C ASN A 136 11.20 6.82 15.37
N GLU A 137 11.44 7.06 16.66
CA GLU A 137 12.10 6.10 17.54
C GLU A 137 11.40 4.73 17.59
N LYS A 138 10.06 4.70 17.50
CA LYS A 138 9.29 3.45 17.46
C LYS A 138 9.47 2.75 16.11
N GLY A 139 9.43 3.50 15.01
CA GLY A 139 9.67 2.99 13.65
C GLY A 139 11.04 2.36 13.49
N ILE A 140 12.10 3.02 13.97
CA ILE A 140 13.49 2.51 13.91
C ILE A 140 13.62 1.15 14.60
N ASN A 141 12.90 0.95 15.70
CA ASN A 141 12.93 -0.28 16.48
C ASN A 141 11.88 -1.31 16.06
N HIS A 142 10.99 -0.99 15.11
CA HIS A 142 9.89 -1.87 14.73
C HIS A 142 10.33 -2.90 13.68
N PRO A 143 9.94 -4.18 13.78
CA PRO A 143 10.36 -5.23 12.86
C PRO A 143 10.07 -4.95 11.38
N MET A 144 8.98 -4.22 11.08
CA MET A 144 8.62 -3.80 9.72
C MET A 144 9.76 -3.07 9.00
N TYR A 145 10.56 -2.30 9.72
CA TYR A 145 11.60 -1.45 9.16
C TYR A 145 13.02 -1.98 9.39
N LYS A 146 13.17 -3.23 9.83
CA LYS A 146 14.48 -3.87 10.00
C LYS A 146 15.30 -3.74 8.71
N ASN A 147 16.51 -3.20 8.81
CA ASN A 147 17.42 -2.92 7.68
C ASN A 147 16.95 -1.88 6.67
N LYS A 148 15.86 -1.13 6.93
CA LYS A 148 15.47 0.02 6.10
C LYS A 148 16.23 1.27 6.60
N PRO A 149 16.65 2.18 5.71
CA PRO A 149 17.15 3.49 6.12
C PRO A 149 16.13 4.25 6.99
N ASN A 150 16.60 5.04 7.96
CA ASN A 150 15.74 5.84 8.84
C ASN A 150 14.95 6.92 8.10
N GLN A 151 15.44 7.34 6.94
CA GLN A 151 14.74 8.21 6.01
C GLN A 151 14.81 7.59 4.62
N PHE A 152 13.66 7.53 3.94
CA PHE A 152 13.54 6.92 2.62
C PHE A 152 12.40 7.57 1.82
N ASP A 153 12.41 7.32 0.52
CA ASP A 153 11.31 7.64 -0.38
C ASP A 153 10.57 6.36 -0.77
N SER A 154 9.28 6.46 -1.04
CA SER A 154 8.45 5.34 -1.53
C SER A 154 7.42 5.83 -2.54
N PHE A 155 6.90 4.93 -3.39
CA PHE A 155 5.84 5.33 -4.31
C PHE A 155 4.52 5.52 -3.58
N CYS A 156 3.76 6.55 -3.93
CA CYS A 156 2.48 6.83 -3.28
C CYS A 156 1.43 7.35 -4.27
N TRP A 157 0.16 7.23 -3.88
CA TRP A 157 -0.93 7.95 -4.51
C TRP A 157 -2.11 8.06 -3.55
N HIS A 158 -2.29 9.22 -2.90
CA HIS A 158 -3.42 9.43 -1.98
C HIS A 158 -3.79 10.90 -1.81
N TYR A 159 -5.09 11.14 -1.67
CA TYR A 159 -5.66 12.42 -1.23
C TYR A 159 -6.04 12.40 0.25
N ASP A 160 -6.03 11.22 0.86
CA ASP A 160 -6.69 10.95 2.13
C ASP A 160 -5.67 10.54 3.17
N GLU A 161 -5.84 11.03 4.39
CA GLU A 161 -5.00 10.71 5.54
C GLU A 161 -5.84 10.29 6.75
N VAL A 162 -5.19 9.64 7.71
CA VAL A 162 -5.81 9.35 9.01
C VAL A 162 -6.05 10.65 9.77
N GLU A 163 -7.29 10.89 10.14
CA GLU A 163 -7.70 12.04 10.97
C GLU A 163 -7.64 11.69 12.45
N THR A 164 -8.22 10.53 12.82
CA THR A 164 -8.16 10.01 14.18
C THR A 164 -7.64 8.58 14.16
N LEU A 165 -6.67 8.31 15.03
CA LEU A 165 -6.06 6.99 15.12
C LEU A 165 -6.92 6.07 15.99
N PRO A 166 -6.93 4.75 15.68
CA PRO A 166 -7.49 3.76 16.59
C PRO A 166 -6.80 3.78 17.96
N GLU A 167 -7.49 3.31 18.99
CA GLU A 167 -6.88 3.12 20.31
C GLU A 167 -5.64 2.22 20.24
N ASN A 168 -4.63 2.52 21.06
CA ASN A 168 -3.36 1.77 21.14
C ASN A 168 -2.55 1.73 19.83
N THR A 169 -2.79 2.65 18.91
CA THR A 169 -2.00 2.79 17.69
C THR A 169 -0.66 3.44 17.96
N VAL A 170 0.40 2.90 17.36
CA VAL A 170 1.75 3.45 17.38
C VAL A 170 2.09 3.93 15.97
N ILE A 171 2.22 5.25 15.80
CA ILE A 171 2.76 5.83 14.57
C ILE A 171 4.24 5.45 14.46
N LEU A 172 4.68 5.04 13.28
CA LEU A 172 6.07 4.60 13.04
C LEU A 172 6.84 5.55 12.12
N SER A 173 6.14 6.24 11.20
CA SER A 173 6.77 7.20 10.28
C SER A 173 5.83 8.32 9.86
N SER A 174 6.41 9.43 9.44
CA SER A 174 5.73 10.60 8.90
C SER A 174 6.58 11.28 7.83
N ASN A 175 6.01 12.25 7.12
CA ASN A 175 6.76 13.18 6.29
C ASN A 175 6.08 14.56 6.26
N ASN A 176 6.55 15.44 5.37
CA ASN A 176 5.99 16.78 5.24
C ASN A 176 4.52 16.78 4.77
N ASN A 177 4.05 15.74 4.08
CA ASN A 177 2.69 15.70 3.54
C ASN A 177 1.69 14.99 4.45
N SER A 178 2.10 13.99 5.23
CA SER A 178 1.22 13.30 6.17
C SER A 178 1.94 12.97 7.48
N GLU A 179 1.24 13.24 8.59
CA GLU A 179 1.71 12.91 9.95
C GLU A 179 1.69 11.39 10.21
N VAL A 180 0.96 10.63 9.39
CA VAL A 180 0.80 9.17 9.51
C VAL A 180 1.15 8.52 8.17
N GLN A 181 2.45 8.33 7.91
CA GLN A 181 2.91 7.53 6.76
C GLN A 181 2.89 6.03 7.07
N SER A 182 2.97 5.66 8.34
CA SER A 182 2.75 4.28 8.77
C SER A 182 2.36 4.19 10.24
N PHE A 183 1.64 3.13 10.58
CA PHE A 183 1.34 2.77 11.96
C PHE A 183 1.33 1.26 12.17
N THR A 184 1.34 0.87 13.45
CA THR A 184 1.06 -0.49 13.90
C THR A 184 0.08 -0.47 15.07
N PHE A 185 -0.75 -1.49 15.19
CA PHE A 185 -1.53 -1.74 16.40
C PHE A 185 -1.83 -3.23 16.56
N HIS A 186 -2.17 -3.61 17.79
CA HIS A 186 -2.68 -4.94 18.11
C HIS A 186 -4.15 -4.83 18.50
N ARG A 187 -4.98 -5.71 17.96
CA ARG A 187 -6.39 -5.81 18.35
C ARG A 187 -6.77 -7.26 18.54
N ASN A 188 -7.19 -7.61 19.74
CA ASN A 188 -7.47 -8.99 20.14
C ASN A 188 -6.29 -9.92 19.81
N ASN A 189 -6.48 -10.83 18.86
CA ASN A 189 -5.45 -11.78 18.40
C ASN A 189 -4.81 -11.39 17.06
N SER A 190 -5.17 -10.21 16.52
CA SER A 190 -4.66 -9.71 15.26
C SER A 190 -3.59 -8.64 15.46
N GLU A 191 -2.66 -8.60 14.52
CA GLU A 191 -1.59 -7.61 14.50
C GLU A 191 -1.58 -6.89 13.17
N VAL A 192 -1.59 -5.57 13.19
CA VAL A 192 -1.71 -4.75 11.99
C VAL A 192 -0.46 -3.94 11.76
N TRP A 193 0.12 -4.07 10.58
CA TRP A 193 1.11 -3.15 10.03
C TRP A 193 0.48 -2.42 8.86
N ALA A 194 0.59 -1.10 8.82
CA ALA A 194 -0.05 -0.31 7.79
C ALA A 194 0.85 0.82 7.31
N VAL A 195 0.85 1.05 6.00
CA VAL A 195 1.60 2.12 5.33
C VAL A 195 0.69 2.91 4.42
N GLN A 196 0.86 4.23 4.33
CA GLN A 196 0.09 5.10 3.45
C GLN A 196 0.60 5.05 2.00
N TYR A 197 1.85 4.63 1.82
CA TYR A 197 2.53 4.45 0.54
C TYR A 197 2.45 3.01 0.03
N HIS A 198 3.10 2.73 -1.10
CA HIS A 198 3.00 1.46 -1.84
C HIS A 198 4.37 0.78 -2.01
N PRO A 199 4.82 -0.02 -1.02
CA PRO A 199 6.04 -0.83 -1.16
C PRO A 199 5.90 -1.96 -2.20
N GLU A 200 4.71 -2.21 -2.74
CA GLU A 200 4.46 -3.17 -3.81
C GLU A 200 4.64 -2.60 -5.23
N PHE A 201 4.57 -1.27 -5.41
CA PHE A 201 4.63 -0.67 -6.74
C PHE A 201 6.07 -0.50 -7.21
N ASN A 202 6.45 -1.17 -8.29
CA ASN A 202 7.76 -0.92 -8.91
C ASN A 202 7.75 0.34 -9.81
N PRO A 203 8.93 0.85 -10.22
CA PRO A 203 9.05 2.03 -11.09
C PRO A 203 8.20 1.96 -12.37
N LYS A 204 8.18 0.82 -13.04
CA LYS A 204 7.45 0.65 -14.30
C LYS A 204 5.94 0.68 -14.11
N TRP A 205 5.44 0.14 -13.00
CA TRP A 205 4.02 0.16 -12.70
C TRP A 205 3.55 1.59 -12.41
N ILE A 206 4.28 2.32 -11.55
CA ILE A 206 3.92 3.70 -11.22
C ILE A 206 4.05 4.62 -12.44
N SER A 207 5.00 4.40 -13.36
CA SER A 207 5.09 5.19 -14.60
C SER A 207 3.86 5.00 -15.50
N GLY A 208 3.28 3.79 -15.52
CA GLY A 208 2.01 3.54 -16.21
C GLY A 208 0.87 4.34 -15.62
N LEU A 209 0.79 4.41 -14.28
CA LEU A 209 -0.20 5.22 -13.57
C LEU A 209 0.01 6.72 -13.81
N MET A 210 1.26 7.19 -13.80
CA MET A 210 1.61 8.56 -14.15
C MET A 210 1.10 8.94 -15.54
N ASN A 211 1.35 8.09 -16.55
CA ASN A 211 0.88 8.35 -17.91
C ASN A 211 -0.65 8.43 -17.99
N GLN A 212 -1.36 7.53 -17.30
CA GLN A 212 -2.83 7.55 -17.23
C GLN A 212 -3.37 8.85 -16.61
N ARG A 213 -2.62 9.43 -15.66
CA ARG A 213 -3.06 10.55 -14.83
C ARG A 213 -2.27 11.83 -15.07
N LYS A 214 -1.62 11.96 -16.22
CA LYS A 214 -0.78 13.11 -16.57
C LYS A 214 -1.52 14.44 -16.39
N GLN A 215 -2.74 14.54 -16.92
CA GLN A 215 -3.52 15.77 -16.82
C GLN A 215 -3.77 16.15 -15.35
N LEU A 216 -4.21 15.21 -14.52
CA LEU A 216 -4.43 15.43 -13.10
C LEU A 216 -3.15 15.85 -12.38
N LEU A 217 -2.01 15.19 -12.66
CA LEU A 217 -0.73 15.54 -12.03
C LEU A 217 -0.27 16.96 -12.35
N LEU A 218 -0.57 17.47 -13.55
CA LEU A 218 -0.29 18.85 -13.94
C LEU A 218 -1.29 19.83 -13.31
N GLU A 219 -2.57 19.48 -13.23
CA GLU A 219 -3.62 20.31 -12.60
C GLU A 219 -3.43 20.46 -11.09
N GLU A 220 -2.95 19.40 -10.42
CA GLU A 220 -2.63 19.39 -8.99
C GLU A 220 -1.25 20.01 -8.67
N ASN A 221 -0.53 20.50 -9.68
CA ASN A 221 0.81 21.08 -9.54
C ASN A 221 1.83 20.13 -8.87
N ILE A 222 1.69 18.81 -9.07
CA ILE A 222 2.68 17.83 -8.61
C ILE A 222 4.00 18.01 -9.37
N PHE A 223 3.90 18.44 -10.64
CA PHE A 223 5.04 18.81 -11.47
C PHE A 223 4.97 20.28 -11.82
N THR A 224 6.11 20.95 -11.79
CA THR A 224 6.23 22.38 -12.16
C THR A 224 6.13 22.59 -13.67
N SER A 225 6.39 21.55 -14.47
CA SER A 225 6.33 21.60 -15.92
C SER A 225 6.06 20.22 -16.54
N SER A 226 5.57 20.22 -17.78
CA SER A 226 5.48 19.00 -18.59
C SER A 226 6.84 18.35 -18.84
N GLU A 227 7.93 19.13 -18.92
CA GLU A 227 9.29 18.58 -19.11
C GLU A 227 9.73 17.77 -17.89
N GLU A 228 9.48 18.28 -16.68
CA GLU A 228 9.78 17.57 -15.44
C GLU A 228 9.02 16.24 -15.36
N PHE A 229 7.72 16.26 -15.69
CA PHE A 229 6.91 15.05 -15.80
C PHE A 229 7.52 14.04 -16.78
N GLU A 230 7.88 14.47 -17.99
CA GLU A 230 8.40 13.57 -19.03
C GLU A 230 9.73 12.94 -18.62
N LYS A 231 10.64 13.69 -17.97
CA LYS A 231 11.91 13.14 -17.48
C LYS A 231 11.68 12.04 -16.45
N LEU A 232 10.84 12.29 -15.45
CA LEU A 232 10.53 11.29 -14.42
C LEU A 232 9.79 10.08 -15.01
N TYR A 233 8.83 10.32 -15.90
CA TYR A 233 8.10 9.27 -16.61
C TYR A 233 9.05 8.37 -17.40
N LEU A 234 9.96 8.94 -18.20
CA LEU A 234 10.95 8.18 -18.96
C LEU A 234 11.82 7.34 -18.02
N TYR A 235 12.36 7.96 -16.97
CA TYR A 235 13.19 7.28 -15.99
C TYR A 235 12.47 6.06 -15.39
N LEU A 236 11.27 6.25 -14.85
CA LEU A 236 10.52 5.19 -14.17
C LEU A 236 10.02 4.12 -15.15
N SER A 237 9.80 4.45 -16.42
CA SER A 237 9.38 3.48 -17.45
C SER A 237 10.42 2.40 -17.74
N ASP A 238 11.70 2.76 -17.63
CA ASP A 238 12.85 1.88 -17.83
C ASP A 238 14.10 2.46 -17.16
N ILE A 239 14.25 2.17 -15.86
CA ILE A 239 15.33 2.71 -15.03
C ILE A 239 16.74 2.32 -15.53
N LYS A 240 16.86 1.23 -16.31
CA LYS A 240 18.14 0.79 -16.88
C LYS A 240 18.48 1.58 -18.13
N LYS A 241 17.51 1.78 -19.02
CA LYS A 241 17.69 2.56 -20.25
C LYS A 241 17.96 4.04 -19.97
N PHE A 242 17.30 4.58 -18.94
CA PHE A 242 17.35 6.01 -18.61
C PHE A 242 18.14 6.32 -17.33
N ASP A 243 19.06 5.44 -16.92
CA ASP A 243 19.85 5.60 -15.68
C ASP A 243 20.60 6.94 -15.58
N HIS A 244 20.99 7.52 -16.73
CA HIS A 244 21.59 8.86 -16.79
C HIS A 244 20.74 9.97 -16.16
N LEU A 245 19.41 9.80 -16.11
CA LEU A 245 18.49 10.75 -15.47
C LEU A 245 18.43 10.60 -13.95
N LYS A 246 18.90 9.48 -13.38
CA LYS A 246 18.78 9.20 -11.93
C LYS A 246 19.37 10.32 -11.08
N LYS A 247 20.57 10.78 -11.43
CA LYS A 247 21.29 11.83 -10.69
C LYS A 247 20.64 13.20 -10.87
N GLU A 248 20.17 13.52 -12.07
CA GLU A 248 19.48 14.79 -12.36
C GLU A 248 18.17 14.88 -11.56
N LEU A 249 17.39 13.79 -11.56
CA LEU A 249 16.12 13.69 -10.86
C LEU A 249 16.25 13.43 -9.35
N SER A 250 17.48 13.31 -8.83
CA SER A 250 17.75 13.01 -7.42
C SER A 250 17.00 11.79 -6.87
N ILE A 251 16.88 10.74 -7.69
CA ILE A 251 16.11 9.53 -7.32
C ILE A 251 16.83 8.75 -6.22
N SER A 252 16.14 8.56 -5.10
CA SER A 252 16.61 7.74 -3.99
C SER A 252 16.75 6.26 -4.36
N ASP A 253 17.79 5.63 -3.83
CA ASP A 253 17.98 4.18 -3.91
C ASP A 253 16.83 3.39 -3.29
N SER A 254 16.09 3.97 -2.34
CA SER A 254 14.92 3.32 -1.73
C SER A 254 13.76 3.06 -2.70
N LEU A 255 13.73 3.72 -3.86
CA LEU A 255 12.73 3.52 -4.91
C LEU A 255 13.12 2.42 -5.91
N VAL A 256 14.41 2.12 -6.04
CA VAL A 256 14.93 1.31 -7.16
C VAL A 256 15.72 0.08 -6.73
N LEU A 257 16.30 0.08 -5.52
CA LEU A 257 16.93 -1.10 -4.96
C LEU A 257 15.86 -1.96 -4.28
N GLU A 258 15.56 -3.12 -4.88
CA GLU A 258 14.48 -4.01 -4.46
C GLU A 258 14.57 -4.39 -2.97
N ASN A 259 15.78 -4.64 -2.46
CA ASN A 259 16.01 -4.98 -1.05
C ASN A 259 15.69 -3.85 -0.06
N ILE A 260 15.54 -2.61 -0.54
CA ILE A 260 15.10 -1.46 0.28
C ILE A 260 13.62 -1.15 -0.01
N HIS A 261 13.25 -1.18 -1.29
CA HIS A 261 11.93 -0.79 -1.78
C HIS A 261 10.80 -1.65 -1.20
N THR A 262 10.95 -2.98 -1.23
CA THR A 262 9.92 -3.94 -0.77
C THR A 262 10.16 -4.45 0.66
N ASN A 263 11.09 -3.83 1.39
CA ASN A 263 11.63 -4.38 2.64
C ASN A 263 10.56 -4.59 3.72
N GLU A 264 9.55 -3.73 3.78
CA GLU A 264 8.41 -3.85 4.69
C GLU A 264 7.63 -5.15 4.46
N LEU A 265 7.36 -5.49 3.18
CA LEU A 265 6.66 -6.72 2.81
C LEU A 265 7.53 -7.96 3.07
N CYS A 266 8.84 -7.86 2.83
CA CYS A 266 9.80 -8.91 3.15
C CYS A 266 9.82 -9.20 4.67
N ASN A 267 9.95 -8.15 5.48
CA ASN A 267 9.92 -8.25 6.94
C ASN A 267 8.57 -8.75 7.45
N TRP A 268 7.47 -8.36 6.82
CA TRP A 268 6.14 -8.83 7.18
C TRP A 268 5.96 -10.33 6.90
N LEU A 269 6.44 -10.83 5.76
CA LEU A 269 6.41 -12.27 5.45
C LEU A 269 7.20 -13.10 6.47
N GLU A 270 8.40 -12.65 6.86
CA GLU A 270 9.18 -13.30 7.91
C GLU A 270 8.48 -13.19 9.27
N TYR A 271 7.81 -12.06 9.55
CA TYR A 271 7.02 -11.90 10.76
C TYR A 271 5.86 -12.88 10.83
N VAL A 272 5.10 -13.06 9.75
CA VAL A 272 4.00 -14.02 9.68
C VAL A 272 4.49 -15.45 9.90
N LYS A 273 5.63 -15.80 9.31
CA LYS A 273 6.22 -17.13 9.41
C LYS A 273 6.62 -17.53 10.84
N ASN A 274 7.07 -16.59 11.67
CA ASN A 274 7.57 -16.92 13.01
C ASN A 274 6.49 -17.45 13.99
N ASP A 275 5.20 -17.41 13.62
CA ASP A 275 4.09 -17.91 14.43
C ASP A 275 3.51 -19.25 13.95
N ILE A 276 4.12 -19.84 12.90
CA ILE A 276 3.74 -21.14 12.31
C ILE A 276 4.71 -22.21 12.79
#